data_AF-A0A7C2YIC6-F1
#
_entry.id   AF-A0A7C2YIC6-F1
#
_cell.length_a   1.000
_cell.length_b   1.000
_cell.length_c   1.000
_cell.angle_alpha   90.00
_cell.angle_beta   90.00
_cell.angle_gamma   90.00
#
_symmetry.space_group_name_H-M   'P 1'
#
loop_
_entity.id
_entity.type
_entity.pdbx_description
1 polymer ?
#
loop_
_entity_poly.entity_id
_entity_poly.type
_entity_poly.pdbx_seq_one_letter_code
_entity_poly.pdbx_strand_id
1 'polypeptide(L)'
;MRFFGFLEYAFVIVGATGMAAAQYFYLPKGFHLGLFMVGAGFALGGLESLATRRMSFRMATHGAERYDGAPAVIWGMLTLAIGAALIAAAYLMEEGLWRATVASVARRPGLAIAAAGVLAIAAGALLMFHRGRRGAWRMLLIRVPKAFLGLVLIVAGAIAVVLGVIEWIDPQSYARIVRRGGDALGLPAVQRWWRDFEIPFF
;
A
#
# COMPACT_ATOMS: atom_id res chain seq x y z
N MET A 1 -5.23 -19.98 19.66
CA MET A 1 -4.73 -18.84 18.85
C MET A 1 -3.26 -19.10 18.54
N ARG A 2 -2.79 -18.86 17.31
CA ARG A 2 -1.36 -19.02 16.98
C ARG A 2 -0.57 -17.87 17.65
N PHE A 3 0.52 -18.20 18.33
CA PHE A 3 1.37 -17.24 19.04
C PHE A 3 1.83 -16.06 18.14
N PHE A 4 2.17 -16.35 16.88
CA PHE A 4 2.60 -15.32 15.92
C PHE A 4 1.50 -14.33 15.55
N GLY A 5 0.27 -14.78 15.28
CA GLY A 5 -0.85 -13.87 15.02
C GLY A 5 -1.15 -12.95 16.22
N PHE A 6 -1.06 -13.47 17.45
CA PHE A 6 -1.17 -12.60 18.64
C PHE A 6 -0.06 -11.55 18.68
N LEU A 7 1.18 -11.94 18.36
CA LEU A 7 2.32 -11.04 18.31
C LEU A 7 2.14 -9.94 17.26
N GLU A 8 1.72 -10.28 16.04
CA GLU A 8 1.42 -9.31 14.95
C GLU A 8 0.43 -8.24 15.42
N TYR A 9 -0.72 -8.67 15.97
CA TYR A 9 -1.75 -7.75 16.47
C TYR A 9 -1.26 -6.95 17.68
N ALA A 10 -0.50 -7.55 18.58
CA ALA A 10 0.06 -6.85 19.73
C ALA A 10 1.04 -5.75 19.30
N PHE A 11 1.93 -6.01 18.34
CA PHE A 11 2.84 -5.01 17.80
C PHE A 11 2.09 -3.82 17.18
N VAL A 12 1.04 -4.09 16.40
CA VAL A 12 0.24 -3.04 15.76
C VAL A 12 -0.54 -2.23 16.81
N ILE A 13 -1.20 -2.89 17.76
CA ILE A 13 -2.01 -2.22 18.79
C ILE A 13 -1.12 -1.41 19.73
N VAL A 14 -0.04 -2.01 20.25
CA VAL A 14 0.89 -1.32 21.16
C VAL A 14 1.59 -0.18 20.44
N GLY A 15 2.02 -0.39 19.18
CA GLY A 15 2.63 0.65 18.36
C GLY A 15 1.67 1.83 18.12
N ALA A 16 0.43 1.56 17.69
CA ALA A 16 -0.58 2.60 17.44
C ALA A 16 -0.97 3.35 18.73
N THR A 17 -1.13 2.64 19.84
CA THR A 17 -1.43 3.25 21.14
C THR A 17 -0.25 4.09 21.62
N GLY A 18 0.98 3.62 21.42
CA GLY A 18 2.21 4.35 21.69
C GLY A 18 2.34 5.63 20.86
N MET A 19 1.99 5.58 19.57
CA MET A 19 1.95 6.77 18.71
C MET A 19 0.92 7.79 19.21
N ALA A 20 -0.29 7.35 19.55
CA ALA A 20 -1.35 8.23 20.08
C ALA A 20 -0.95 8.86 21.41
N ALA A 21 -0.37 8.08 22.33
CA ALA A 21 0.15 8.58 23.60
C ALA A 21 1.30 9.56 23.38
N ALA A 22 2.25 9.25 22.50
CA ALA A 22 3.39 10.11 22.19
C ALA A 22 2.97 11.44 21.57
N GLN A 23 1.91 11.45 20.75
CA GLN A 23 1.32 12.67 20.22
C GLN A 23 0.67 13.51 21.34
N TYR A 24 -0.02 12.87 22.29
CA TYR A 24 -0.63 13.56 23.43
C TYR A 24 0.40 14.16 24.39
N PHE A 25 1.50 13.46 24.63
CA PHE A 25 2.57 13.89 25.54
C PHE A 25 3.71 14.68 24.86
N TYR A 26 3.59 14.98 23.56
CA TYR A 26 4.63 15.66 22.77
C TYR A 26 6.01 15.00 22.90
N LEU A 27 6.06 13.66 22.82
CA LEU A 27 7.31 12.88 22.82
C LEU A 27 7.62 12.36 21.39
N PRO A 28 8.44 13.06 20.59
CA PRO A 28 8.73 12.66 19.20
C PRO A 28 9.33 11.26 19.12
N LYS A 29 10.22 10.91 20.06
CA LYS A 29 10.85 9.58 20.14
C LYS A 29 9.81 8.46 20.36
N GLY A 30 8.77 8.74 21.14
CA GLY A 30 7.69 7.78 21.36
C GLY A 30 6.87 7.51 20.11
N PHE A 31 6.69 8.53 19.26
CA PHE A 31 5.99 8.39 17.99
C PHE A 31 6.80 7.55 17.00
N HIS A 32 8.12 7.78 16.89
CA HIS A 32 8.99 7.00 16.00
C HIS A 32 9.06 5.53 16.42
N LEU A 33 9.18 5.27 17.72
CA LEU A 33 9.16 3.91 18.27
C LEU A 33 7.83 3.21 18.00
N GLY A 34 6.71 3.91 18.17
CA GLY A 34 5.39 3.36 17.85
C GLY A 34 5.24 3.03 16.37
N LEU A 35 5.72 3.91 15.47
CA LEU A 35 5.74 3.67 14.03
C LEU A 35 6.60 2.45 13.66
N PHE A 36 7.77 2.32 14.30
CA PHE A 36 8.63 1.14 14.16
C PHE A 36 7.94 -0.14 14.61
N MET A 37 7.25 -0.14 15.77
CA MET A 37 6.52 -1.31 16.26
C MET A 37 5.40 -1.73 15.30
N VAL A 38 4.64 -0.77 14.75
CA VAL A 38 3.63 -1.06 13.72
C VAL A 38 4.30 -1.70 12.50
N GLY A 39 5.38 -1.10 11.99
CA GLY A 39 6.14 -1.62 10.86
C GLY A 39 6.69 -3.02 11.09
N ALA A 40 7.22 -3.30 12.29
CA ALA A 40 7.70 -4.62 12.70
C ALA A 40 6.57 -5.66 12.72
N GLY A 41 5.37 -5.29 13.20
CA GLY A 41 4.19 -6.16 13.15
C GLY A 41 3.81 -6.56 11.71
N PHE A 42 3.81 -5.60 10.79
CA PHE A 42 3.56 -5.86 9.37
C PHE A 42 4.67 -6.71 8.72
N ALA A 43 5.93 -6.45 9.03
CA ALA A 43 7.06 -7.23 8.51
C ALA A 43 7.04 -8.69 9.01
N LEU A 44 6.73 -8.89 10.31
CA LEU A 44 6.55 -10.21 10.90
C LEU A 44 5.40 -10.97 10.24
N GLY A 45 4.27 -10.30 9.99
CA GLY A 45 3.16 -10.91 9.26
C GLY A 45 3.50 -11.22 7.81
N GLY A 46 4.32 -10.40 7.15
CA GLY A 46 4.83 -10.70 5.83
C GLY A 46 5.70 -11.96 5.80
N LEU A 47 6.63 -12.06 6.77
CA LEU A 47 7.51 -13.22 6.94
C LEU A 47 6.74 -14.49 7.28
N GLU A 48 5.77 -14.47 8.21
CA GLU A 48 4.93 -15.64 8.50
C GLU A 48 4.19 -16.08 7.23
N SER A 49 3.66 -15.13 6.46
CA SER A 49 2.90 -15.44 5.25
C SER A 49 3.75 -16.08 4.15
N LEU A 50 5.01 -15.64 4.01
CA LEU A 50 5.97 -16.24 3.09
C LEU A 50 6.43 -17.63 3.56
N ALA A 51 6.77 -17.77 4.84
CA ALA A 51 7.29 -19.02 5.40
C ALA A 51 6.22 -20.12 5.44
N THR A 52 4.99 -19.77 5.83
CA THR A 52 3.91 -20.74 6.02
C THR A 52 3.02 -20.89 4.79
N ARG A 53 3.18 -20.03 3.77
CA ARG A 53 2.31 -19.92 2.58
C ARG A 53 0.82 -19.78 2.94
N ARG A 54 0.53 -19.11 4.06
CA ARG A 54 -0.82 -18.82 4.58
C ARG A 54 -0.91 -17.34 4.91
N MET A 55 -2.01 -16.68 4.59
CA MET A 55 -2.19 -15.25 4.94
C MET A 55 -2.03 -14.99 6.45
N SER A 56 -1.19 -14.01 6.79
CA SER A 56 -1.08 -13.36 8.10
C SER A 56 -2.28 -12.45 8.40
N PHE A 57 -2.45 -12.02 9.66
CA PHE A 57 -3.60 -11.22 10.14
C PHE A 57 -4.99 -11.89 10.05
N ARG A 58 -5.13 -13.22 10.17
CA ARG A 58 -6.47 -13.87 10.22
C ARG A 58 -7.16 -13.67 11.57
N MET A 59 -8.37 -13.10 11.55
CA MET A 59 -9.33 -13.28 12.65
C MET A 59 -9.77 -14.75 12.72
N ALA A 60 -9.77 -15.31 13.92
CA ALA A 60 -10.04 -16.74 14.18
C ALA A 60 -11.41 -17.24 13.66
N THR A 61 -12.32 -16.33 13.32
CA THR A 61 -13.71 -16.59 12.91
C THR A 61 -13.89 -16.97 11.44
N HIS A 62 -12.88 -16.83 10.57
CA HIS A 62 -12.99 -17.20 9.15
C HIS A 62 -12.03 -18.34 8.78
N GLY A 63 -12.32 -19.53 9.31
CA GLY A 63 -11.63 -20.78 9.01
C GLY A 63 -11.88 -21.36 7.61
N ALA A 64 -12.78 -20.77 6.79
CA ALA A 64 -13.35 -21.46 5.62
C ALA A 64 -12.75 -21.11 4.25
N GLU A 65 -12.06 -19.97 4.07
CA GLU A 65 -11.39 -19.67 2.79
C GLU A 65 -9.90 -19.97 2.89
N ARG A 66 -9.55 -21.16 2.40
CA ARG A 66 -8.20 -21.71 2.37
C ARG A 66 -7.42 -21.04 1.23
N TYR A 67 -6.95 -19.81 1.47
CA TYR A 67 -5.98 -19.12 0.60
C TYR A 67 -4.58 -19.71 0.84
N ASP A 68 -4.38 -20.94 0.37
CA ASP A 68 -3.10 -21.63 0.40
C ASP A 68 -2.34 -21.33 -0.93
N GLY A 69 -1.05 -20.96 -0.84
CA GLY A 69 -0.17 -20.84 -2.02
C GLY A 69 0.09 -19.41 -2.52
N ALA A 70 -0.02 -19.18 -3.83
CA ALA A 70 0.38 -17.92 -4.48
C ALA A 70 -0.24 -16.64 -3.87
N PRO A 71 -1.53 -16.60 -3.48
CA PRO A 71 -2.13 -15.40 -2.88
C PRO A 71 -1.53 -15.04 -1.52
N ALA A 72 -1.11 -16.05 -0.73
CA ALA A 72 -0.43 -15.83 0.54
C ALA A 72 0.99 -15.30 0.35
N VAL A 73 1.68 -15.70 -0.73
CA VAL A 73 3.00 -15.16 -1.06
C VAL A 73 2.89 -13.69 -1.46
N ILE A 74 1.91 -13.34 -2.31
CA ILE A 74 1.69 -11.95 -2.73
C ILE A 74 1.28 -11.07 -1.53
N TRP A 75 0.40 -11.57 -0.66
CA TRP A 75 0.04 -10.89 0.58
C TRP A 75 1.23 -10.71 1.51
N GLY A 76 2.07 -11.73 1.63
CA GLY A 76 3.30 -11.68 2.42
C GLY A 76 4.28 -10.63 1.90
N MET A 77 4.47 -10.55 0.58
CA MET A 77 5.31 -9.52 -0.04
C MET A 77 4.75 -8.11 0.18
N LEU A 78 3.43 -7.91 0.05
CA LEU A 78 2.78 -6.63 0.31
C LEU A 78 2.98 -6.17 1.75
N THR A 79 2.69 -7.04 2.71
CA THR A 79 2.81 -6.74 4.14
C THR A 79 4.26 -6.52 4.55
N LEU A 80 5.21 -7.25 3.98
CA LEU A 80 6.64 -7.04 4.19
C LEU A 80 7.11 -5.71 3.60
N ALA A 81 6.68 -5.35 2.39
CA ALA A 81 7.01 -4.07 1.77
C ALA A 81 6.46 -2.88 2.57
N ILE A 82 5.21 -2.98 3.04
CA ILE A 82 4.60 -1.97 3.91
C ILE A 82 5.36 -1.87 5.24
N GLY A 83 5.66 -3.00 5.88
CA GLY A 83 6.44 -3.04 7.12
C GLY A 83 7.82 -2.41 6.97
N ALA A 84 8.54 -2.74 5.90
CA ALA A 84 9.84 -2.15 5.59
C ALA A 84 9.76 -0.64 5.36
N ALA A 85 8.73 -0.17 4.65
CA ALA A 85 8.52 1.26 4.44
C ALA A 85 8.25 2.02 5.75
N LEU A 86 7.46 1.44 6.66
CA LEU A 86 7.18 2.01 7.97
C LEU A 86 8.43 2.05 8.87
N ILE A 87 9.23 0.99 8.86
CA ILE A 87 10.50 0.93 9.58
C ILE A 87 11.48 1.98 9.03
N ALA A 88 11.63 2.07 7.71
CA ALA A 88 12.48 3.07 7.07
C ALA A 88 12.00 4.50 7.39
N ALA A 89 10.70 4.74 7.39
CA ALA A 89 10.13 6.03 7.79
C ALA A 89 10.44 6.37 9.25
N ALA A 90 10.34 5.40 10.18
CA ALA A 90 10.69 5.60 11.58
C ALA A 90 12.17 5.99 11.76
N TYR A 91 13.09 5.30 11.07
CA TYR A 91 14.52 5.63 11.09
C TYR A 91 14.80 7.02 10.50
N LEU A 92 14.20 7.34 9.35
CA LEU A 92 14.33 8.66 8.73
C LEU A 92 13.80 9.79 9.63
N MET A 93 12.75 9.53 10.39
CA MET A 93 12.22 10.48 11.36
C MET A 93 13.14 10.64 12.57
N GLU A 94 13.75 9.54 13.05
CA GLU A 94 14.72 9.57 14.14
C GLU A 94 15.99 10.36 13.78
N GLU A 95 16.51 10.18 12.56
CA GLU A 95 17.69 10.90 12.06
C GLU A 95 17.39 12.34 11.61
N GLY A 96 16.12 12.77 11.65
CA GLY A 96 15.68 14.09 11.16
C GLY A 96 15.75 14.25 9.63
N LEU A 97 16.12 13.19 8.90
CA LEU A 97 16.23 13.16 7.44
C LEU A 97 14.88 13.02 6.73
N TRP A 98 13.80 12.79 7.47
CA TRP A 98 12.45 12.64 6.92
C TRP A 98 12.09 13.77 5.95
N ARG A 99 12.23 15.03 6.36
CA ARG A 99 11.87 16.18 5.52
C ARG A 99 12.71 16.24 4.24
N ALA A 100 14.01 15.97 4.33
CA ALA A 100 14.91 15.96 3.18
C ALA A 100 14.59 14.80 2.22
N THR A 101 14.22 13.65 2.76
CA THR A 101 13.85 12.46 1.98
C THR A 101 12.51 12.65 1.30
N VAL A 102 11.49 13.13 2.02
CA VAL A 102 10.19 13.47 1.40
C VAL A 102 10.36 14.55 0.34
N ALA A 103 11.19 15.58 0.57
CA ALA A 103 11.47 16.58 -0.46
C ALA A 103 12.20 16.00 -1.67
N SER A 104 13.10 15.04 -1.47
CA SER A 104 13.82 14.36 -2.55
C SER A 104 12.90 13.44 -3.36
N VAL A 105 12.03 12.69 -2.70
CA VAL A 105 10.99 11.87 -3.33
C VAL A 105 9.96 12.74 -4.05
N ALA A 106 9.56 13.88 -3.47
CA ALA A 106 8.65 14.83 -4.13
C ALA A 106 9.27 15.47 -5.39
N ARG A 107 10.60 15.63 -5.42
CA ARG A 107 11.33 16.12 -6.60
C ARG A 107 11.51 15.04 -7.67
N ARG A 108 11.52 13.77 -7.30
CA ARG A 108 11.63 12.62 -8.21
C ARG A 108 10.63 11.53 -7.83
N PRO A 109 9.32 11.75 -8.07
CA PRO A 109 8.28 10.83 -7.66
C PRO A 109 8.38 9.44 -8.30
N GLY A 110 9.20 9.26 -9.34
CA GLY A 110 9.27 8.02 -10.12
C GLY A 110 9.49 6.76 -9.29
N LEU A 111 10.38 6.80 -8.30
CA LEU A 111 10.61 5.66 -7.40
C LEU A 111 9.38 5.35 -6.54
N ALA A 112 8.68 6.37 -6.06
CA ALA A 112 7.46 6.20 -5.28
C ALA A 112 6.30 5.70 -6.15
N ILE A 113 6.18 6.20 -7.39
CA ILE A 113 5.18 5.78 -8.37
C ILE A 113 5.43 4.33 -8.78
N ALA A 114 6.68 3.94 -9.00
CA ALA A 114 7.03 2.54 -9.31
C ALA A 114 6.70 1.61 -8.14
N ALA A 115 7.07 2.00 -6.91
CA ALA A 115 6.73 1.24 -5.71
C ALA A 115 5.20 1.08 -5.55
N ALA A 116 4.44 2.18 -5.69
CA ALA A 116 2.99 2.15 -5.67
C ALA A 116 2.41 1.27 -6.79
N GLY A 117 3.01 1.30 -7.97
CA GLY A 117 2.63 0.46 -9.10
C GLY A 117 2.82 -1.04 -8.82
N VAL A 118 3.94 -1.43 -8.20
CA VAL A 118 4.16 -2.81 -7.75
C VAL A 118 3.12 -3.24 -6.72
N LEU A 119 2.81 -2.39 -5.75
CA LEU A 119 1.77 -2.65 -4.75
C LEU A 119 0.39 -2.80 -5.41
N ALA A 120 0.08 -1.96 -6.41
CA ALA A 120 -1.17 -2.01 -7.17
C ALA A 120 -1.29 -3.29 -8.02
N ILE A 121 -0.20 -3.74 -8.66
CA ILE A 121 -0.17 -5.03 -9.38
C ILE A 121 -0.43 -6.19 -8.41
N ALA A 122 0.25 -6.19 -7.26
CA ALA A 122 0.09 -7.21 -6.24
C ALA A 122 -1.35 -7.24 -5.67
N ALA A 123 -1.93 -6.08 -5.39
CA ALA A 123 -3.32 -5.95 -4.93
C ALA A 123 -4.32 -6.42 -6.02
N GLY A 124 -4.09 -6.05 -7.28
CA GLY A 124 -4.93 -6.46 -8.41
C GLY A 124 -4.87 -7.97 -8.63
N ALA A 125 -3.68 -8.57 -8.51
CA ALA A 125 -3.51 -10.01 -8.56
C ALA A 125 -4.30 -10.70 -7.43
N LEU A 126 -4.23 -10.19 -6.19
CA LEU A 126 -5.02 -10.72 -5.06
C LEU A 126 -6.53 -10.68 -5.33
N LEU A 127 -7.04 -9.58 -5.90
CA LEU A 127 -8.46 -9.46 -6.25
C LEU A 127 -8.90 -10.51 -7.28
N MET A 128 -8.02 -10.87 -8.22
CA MET A 128 -8.30 -11.91 -9.22
C MET A 128 -8.25 -13.34 -8.64
N PHE A 129 -7.45 -13.58 -7.60
CA PHE A 129 -7.33 -14.90 -6.96
C PHE A 129 -8.45 -15.23 -5.96
N HIS A 130 -9.35 -14.31 -5.66
CA HIS A 130 -10.47 -14.53 -4.74
C HIS A 130 -11.51 -15.53 -5.30
N ARG A 131 -11.36 -16.83 -4.98
CA ARG A 131 -12.30 -17.91 -5.36
C ARG A 131 -13.30 -18.18 -4.22
N GLY A 132 -14.30 -17.31 -4.08
CA GLY A 132 -15.45 -17.56 -3.19
C GLY A 132 -16.33 -18.74 -3.67
N ARG A 133 -16.83 -19.55 -2.74
CA ARG A 133 -17.71 -20.72 -3.03
C ARG A 133 -19.14 -20.31 -3.44
N ARG A 134 -19.56 -20.89 -4.57
CA ARG A 134 -20.91 -21.29 -5.06
C ARG A 134 -22.07 -20.28 -4.98
N GLY A 135 -22.35 -19.68 -6.14
CA GLY A 135 -23.65 -19.12 -6.53
C GLY A 135 -23.55 -18.47 -7.91
N ALA A 136 -24.15 -19.07 -8.96
CA ALA A 136 -24.00 -18.63 -10.36
C ALA A 136 -24.36 -17.14 -10.57
N TRP A 137 -25.33 -16.63 -9.82
CA TRP A 137 -25.75 -15.23 -9.85
C TRP A 137 -24.79 -14.25 -9.15
N ARG A 138 -24.14 -14.65 -8.06
CA ARG A 138 -23.05 -13.87 -7.42
C ARG A 138 -21.77 -13.89 -8.27
N MET A 139 -21.59 -14.91 -9.11
CA MET A 139 -20.45 -15.07 -9.99
C MET A 139 -20.46 -14.10 -11.17
N LEU A 140 -21.64 -13.64 -11.65
CA LEU A 140 -21.72 -12.63 -12.71
C LEU A 140 -21.61 -11.20 -12.14
N LEU A 141 -22.37 -10.89 -11.10
CA LEU A 141 -22.51 -9.51 -10.60
C LEU A 141 -21.33 -9.01 -9.75
N ILE A 142 -20.60 -9.90 -9.07
CA ILE A 142 -19.50 -9.50 -8.16
C ILE A 142 -18.13 -9.85 -8.75
N ARG A 143 -18.04 -10.90 -9.57
CA ARG A 143 -16.74 -11.36 -10.10
C ARG A 143 -16.27 -10.57 -11.31
N VAL A 144 -17.17 -10.21 -12.22
CA VAL A 144 -16.81 -9.43 -13.42
C VAL A 144 -16.30 -8.04 -13.02
N PRO A 145 -16.96 -7.29 -12.13
CA PRO A 145 -16.43 -6.00 -11.67
C PRO A 145 -15.12 -6.16 -10.89
N LYS A 146 -14.97 -7.18 -10.04
CA LYS A 146 -13.72 -7.39 -9.28
C LYS A 146 -12.54 -7.81 -10.17
N ALA A 147 -12.78 -8.68 -11.15
CA ALA A 147 -11.76 -9.08 -12.11
C ALA A 147 -11.39 -7.93 -13.05
N PHE A 148 -12.38 -7.14 -13.48
CA PHE A 148 -12.16 -5.92 -14.24
C PHE A 148 -11.36 -4.89 -13.42
N LEU A 149 -11.76 -4.64 -12.16
CA LEU A 149 -11.04 -3.75 -11.25
C LEU A 149 -9.61 -4.24 -11.00
N GLY A 150 -9.43 -5.55 -10.79
CA GLY A 150 -8.10 -6.16 -10.62
C GLY A 150 -7.23 -6.01 -11.86
N LEU A 151 -7.78 -6.23 -13.06
CA LEU A 151 -7.10 -6.02 -14.34
C LEU A 151 -6.74 -4.54 -14.53
N VAL A 152 -7.68 -3.63 -14.29
CA VAL A 152 -7.46 -2.19 -14.35
C VAL A 152 -6.35 -1.79 -13.36
N LEU A 153 -6.33 -2.35 -12.15
CA LEU A 153 -5.30 -2.09 -11.15
C LEU A 153 -3.93 -2.62 -11.57
N ILE A 154 -3.87 -3.80 -12.20
CA ILE A 154 -2.64 -4.37 -12.76
C ILE A 154 -2.13 -3.50 -13.91
N VAL A 155 -2.99 -3.10 -14.84
CA VAL A 155 -2.63 -2.24 -15.97
C VAL A 155 -2.17 -0.88 -15.49
N ALA A 156 -2.91 -0.25 -14.58
CA ALA A 156 -2.54 1.01 -13.96
C ALA A 156 -1.22 0.90 -13.19
N GLY A 157 -1.03 -0.18 -12.44
CA GLY A 157 0.21 -0.44 -11.72
C GLY A 157 1.40 -0.69 -12.64
N ALA A 158 1.21 -1.40 -13.75
CA ALA A 158 2.25 -1.60 -14.77
C ALA A 158 2.64 -0.29 -15.45
N ILE A 159 1.65 0.55 -15.79
CA ILE A 159 1.88 1.90 -16.32
C ILE A 159 2.64 2.74 -15.31
N ALA A 160 2.30 2.67 -14.02
CA ALA A 160 3.00 3.38 -12.95
C ALA A 160 4.46 2.92 -12.80
N VAL A 161 4.73 1.60 -12.86
CA VAL A 161 6.11 1.07 -12.86
C VAL A 161 6.89 1.57 -14.07
N VAL A 162 6.33 1.50 -15.27
CA VAL A 162 6.99 1.97 -16.49
C VAL A 162 7.26 3.47 -16.41
N LEU A 163 6.30 4.27 -15.97
CA LEU A 163 6.46 5.71 -15.78
C LEU A 163 7.55 6.03 -14.76
N GLY A 164 7.59 5.31 -13.64
CA GLY A 164 8.60 5.50 -12.60
C GLY A 164 10.01 5.12 -13.06
N VAL A 165 10.15 4.06 -13.86
CA VAL A 165 11.43 3.66 -14.47
C VAL A 165 11.87 4.68 -15.52
N ILE A 166 10.95 5.17 -16.36
CA ILE A 166 11.24 6.22 -17.35
C ILE A 166 11.72 7.49 -16.67
N GLU A 167 11.10 7.91 -15.57
CA GLU A 167 11.55 9.08 -14.81
C GLU A 167 12.96 8.92 -14.24
N TRP A 168 13.33 7.68 -13.86
CA TRP A 168 14.66 7.39 -13.34
C TRP A 168 15.74 7.45 -14.44
N ILE A 169 15.43 6.95 -15.64
CA ILE A 169 16.38 6.90 -16.78
C ILE A 169 16.44 8.24 -17.52
N ASP A 170 15.28 8.85 -17.82
CA ASP A 170 15.15 10.09 -18.57
C ASP A 170 13.99 10.97 -18.03
N PRO A 171 14.27 11.88 -17.10
CA PRO A 171 13.27 12.74 -16.48
C PRO A 171 12.61 13.73 -17.46
N GLN A 172 13.24 14.07 -18.59
CA GLN A 172 12.65 14.97 -19.58
C GLN A 172 11.55 14.29 -20.40
N SER A 173 11.72 12.99 -20.68
CA SER A 173 10.72 12.19 -21.36
C SER A 173 9.51 11.91 -20.46
N TYR A 174 9.73 11.67 -19.16
CA TYR A 174 8.65 11.58 -18.18
C TYR A 174 7.77 12.83 -18.14
N ALA A 175 8.37 14.02 -18.03
CA ALA A 175 7.62 15.28 -18.00
C ALA A 175 6.75 15.50 -19.25
N ARG A 176 7.22 15.07 -20.43
CA ARG A 176 6.45 15.14 -21.68
C ARG A 176 5.29 14.14 -21.71
N ILE A 177 5.50 12.92 -21.21
CA ILE A 177 4.47 11.88 -21.17
C ILE A 177 3.36 12.26 -20.17
N VAL A 178 3.72 12.75 -18.98
CA VAL A 178 2.73 13.19 -17.99
C VAL A 178 1.92 14.38 -18.48
N ARG A 179 2.57 15.37 -19.11
CA ARG A 179 1.85 16.52 -19.70
C ARG A 179 0.88 16.07 -20.79
N ARG A 180 1.34 15.30 -21.78
CA ARG A 180 0.49 14.81 -22.88
C ARG A 180 -0.63 13.90 -22.39
N GLY A 181 -0.35 13.03 -21.40
CA GLY A 181 -1.35 12.16 -20.78
C GLY A 181 -2.39 12.95 -20.00
N GLY A 182 -1.97 13.98 -19.25
CA GLY A 182 -2.88 14.86 -18.53
C GLY A 182 -3.77 15.70 -19.44
N ASP A 183 -3.23 16.19 -20.56
CA ASP A 183 -3.99 16.90 -21.59
C ASP A 183 -5.00 15.98 -22.28
N ALA A 184 -4.61 14.75 -22.60
CA ALA A 184 -5.49 13.75 -23.22
C ALA A 184 -6.60 13.24 -22.29
N LEU A 185 -6.34 13.16 -20.98
CA LEU A 185 -7.31 12.77 -19.96
C LEU A 185 -8.17 13.94 -19.45
N GLY A 186 -7.94 15.16 -19.93
CA GLY A 186 -8.69 16.34 -19.49
C GLY A 186 -8.47 16.70 -18.02
N LEU A 187 -7.36 16.29 -17.40
CA LEU A 187 -7.03 16.61 -16.01
C LEU A 187 -7.09 18.12 -15.70
N PRO A 188 -6.75 19.05 -16.61
CA PRO A 188 -6.93 20.48 -16.38
C PRO A 188 -8.39 20.94 -16.28
N ALA A 189 -9.32 20.19 -16.88
CA ALA A 189 -10.76 20.45 -16.80
C ALA A 189 -11.34 19.87 -15.50
N VAL A 190 -10.91 18.68 -15.11
CA VAL A 190 -11.27 18.05 -13.83
C VAL A 190 -10.71 18.86 -12.65
N GLN A 191 -9.48 19.34 -12.74
CA GLN A 191 -8.85 20.17 -11.71
C GLN A 191 -9.44 21.58 -11.63
N ARG A 192 -10.02 22.09 -12.73
CA ARG A 192 -10.84 23.32 -12.71
C ARG A 192 -12.16 23.06 -12.00
N TRP A 193 -12.88 22.02 -12.42
CA TRP A 193 -14.15 21.61 -11.84
C TRP A 193 -14.05 21.34 -10.33
N TRP A 194 -12.96 20.73 -9.86
CA TRP A 194 -12.71 20.48 -8.43
C TRP A 194 -12.43 21.77 -7.64
N ARG A 195 -11.72 22.73 -8.24
CA ARG A 195 -11.48 24.05 -7.63
C ARG A 195 -12.76 24.88 -7.53
N ASP A 196 -13.64 24.74 -8.51
CA ASP A 196 -14.97 25.37 -8.50
C ASP A 196 -15.92 24.69 -7.49
N PHE A 197 -15.60 23.46 -7.05
CA PHE A 197 -16.32 22.70 -6.04
C PHE A 197 -15.78 22.87 -4.60
N GLU A 198 -14.66 23.58 -4.41
CA GLU A 198 -14.21 23.98 -3.07
C GLU A 198 -15.20 25.03 -2.51
N ILE A 199 -16.21 24.53 -1.82
CA ILE A 199 -17.07 25.31 -0.93
C ILE A 199 -16.16 26.05 0.06
N PRO A 200 -16.32 27.37 0.25
CA PRO A 200 -15.54 28.11 1.23
C PRO A 200 -15.89 27.61 2.63
N PHE A 201 -15.04 26.76 3.20
CA PHE A 201 -15.05 26.50 4.63
C PHE A 201 -14.31 27.65 5.32
N PHE A 202 -15.11 28.50 5.97
CA PHE A 202 -14.69 29.43 7.02
C PHE A 202 -14.12 28.69 8.23
#